data_AF-A0A1I3MZW0-F1
#
_entry.id   AF-A0A1I3MZW0-F1
#
_cell.length_a   1.000
_cell.length_b   1.000
_cell.length_c   1.000
_cell.angle_alpha   90.00
_cell.angle_beta   90.00
_cell.angle_gamma   90.00
#
_symmetry.space_group_name_H-M   'P 1'
#
loop_
_entity.id
_entity.type
_entity.pdbx_description
1 polymer ?
#
loop_
_entity_poly.entity_id
_entity_poly.type
_entity_poly.pdbx_seq_one_letter_code
_entity_poly.pdbx_strand_id
1 'polypeptide(L)'
;MAKSRRHWYGQWLNDQLDLYSIAESLGDAAWQEEIMNALTRKEAAVEQYIRSATDPEFKALLLTIAEKITEAQTLVDQERSKAADAKHRP
;
A
#
# COMPACT_ATOMS: atom_id res chain seq x y z
N MET A 1 -14.53 10.73 -19.61
CA MET A 1 -13.92 10.64 -18.26
C MET A 1 -13.49 9.20 -18.03
N ALA A 2 -12.20 8.94 -17.76
CA ALA A 2 -11.74 7.58 -17.50
C ALA A 2 -12.25 7.11 -16.13
N LYS A 3 -13.04 6.03 -16.08
CA LYS A 3 -13.45 5.40 -14.83
C LYS A 3 -12.19 4.91 -14.10
N SER A 4 -12.06 5.23 -12.81
CA SER A 4 -10.90 4.79 -12.03
C SER A 4 -10.91 3.26 -11.87
N ARG A 5 -9.73 2.65 -11.81
CA ARG A 5 -9.59 1.19 -11.59
C ARG A 5 -10.35 0.71 -10.33
N ARG A 6 -10.43 1.56 -9.31
CA ARG A 6 -11.20 1.31 -8.08
C ARG A 6 -12.70 1.17 -8.34
N HIS A 7 -13.26 2.06 -9.15
CA HIS A 7 -14.68 2.02 -9.50
C HIS A 7 -15.03 0.78 -10.33
N TRP A 8 -14.15 0.40 -11.27
CA TRP A 8 -14.35 -0.83 -12.05
C TRP A 8 -14.28 -2.09 -11.18
N TYR A 9 -13.32 -2.17 -10.24
CA TYR A 9 -13.22 -3.29 -9.31
C TYR A 9 -14.43 -3.41 -8.38
N GLY A 10 -14.92 -2.29 -7.85
CA GLY A 10 -16.12 -2.29 -7.00
C GLY A 10 -17.36 -2.75 -7.77
N GLN A 11 -17.52 -2.32 -9.02
CA GLN A 11 -18.62 -2.79 -9.87
C GLN A 11 -18.52 -4.30 -10.13
N TRP A 12 -17.34 -4.79 -10.54
CA TRP A 12 -17.12 -6.22 -10.77
C TRP A 12 -17.39 -7.07 -9.53
N LEU A 13 -16.97 -6.62 -8.34
CA LEU A 13 -17.21 -7.34 -7.09
C LEU A 13 -18.72 -7.44 -6.80
N ASN A 14 -19.46 -6.35 -6.97
CA ASN A 14 -20.92 -6.36 -6.80
C ASN A 14 -21.57 -7.33 -7.79
N ASP A 15 -21.16 -7.32 -9.06
CA ASP A 15 -21.69 -8.24 -10.07
C ASP A 15 -21.44 -9.71 -9.69
N GLN A 16 -20.28 -10.05 -9.12
CA GLN A 16 -20.00 -11.42 -8.64
C GLN A 16 -20.88 -11.81 -7.45
N LEU A 17 -21.12 -10.89 -6.53
CA LEU A 17 -21.98 -11.14 -5.37
C LEU A 17 -23.45 -11.32 -5.79
N ASP A 18 -23.92 -10.53 -6.74
CA ASP A 18 -25.27 -10.69 -7.32
C ASP A 18 -25.41 -12.07 -7.99
N LEU A 19 -24.40 -12.50 -8.76
CA LEU A 19 -24.38 -13.83 -9.37
C LEU A 19 -24.34 -14.95 -8.33
N TYR A 20 -23.63 -14.75 -7.22
CA TYR A 20 -23.59 -15.72 -6.13
C TYR A 20 -24.98 -15.89 -5.49
N SER A 21 -25.67 -14.80 -5.21
CA SER A 21 -27.04 -14.86 -4.69
C SER A 21 -28.02 -15.51 -5.67
N ILE A 22 -27.82 -15.34 -6.99
CA ILE A 22 -28.60 -16.06 -8.00
C ILE A 22 -28.29 -17.56 -7.94
N ALA A 23 -27.02 -17.95 -7.93
CA ALA A 23 -26.59 -19.35 -7.84
C ALA A 23 -27.11 -20.02 -6.55
N GLU A 24 -27.13 -19.29 -5.43
CA GLU A 24 -27.74 -19.69 -4.17
C GLU A 24 -29.24 -19.95 -4.31
N SER A 25 -29.98 -19.01 -4.92
CA SER A 25 -31.42 -19.15 -5.12
C SER A 25 -31.80 -20.35 -6.01
N LEU A 26 -30.89 -20.77 -6.88
CA LEU A 26 -31.05 -21.92 -7.77
C LEU A 26 -30.54 -23.24 -7.16
N GLY A 27 -29.86 -23.19 -6.00
CA GLY A 27 -29.22 -24.36 -5.38
C GLY A 27 -28.01 -24.89 -6.16
N ASP A 28 -27.41 -24.07 -7.04
CA ASP A 28 -26.28 -24.48 -7.87
C ASP A 28 -24.95 -24.29 -7.14
N ALA A 29 -24.55 -25.32 -6.41
CA ALA A 29 -23.32 -25.31 -5.61
C ALA A 29 -22.04 -25.25 -6.47
N ALA A 30 -22.05 -25.84 -7.67
CA ALA A 30 -20.90 -25.81 -8.56
C ALA A 30 -20.64 -24.39 -9.06
N TRP A 31 -21.71 -23.68 -9.43
CA TRP A 31 -21.61 -22.30 -9.86
C TRP A 31 -21.18 -21.36 -8.71
N GLN A 32 -21.69 -21.57 -7.50
CA GLN A 32 -21.23 -20.85 -6.30
C GLN A 32 -19.71 -21.01 -6.09
N GLU A 33 -19.19 -22.24 -6.23
CA GLU A 33 -17.76 -22.53 -6.09
C GLU A 33 -16.92 -21.82 -7.17
N GLU A 34 -17.40 -21.79 -8.42
CA GLU A 34 -16.73 -21.06 -9.50
C GLU A 34 -16.61 -19.55 -9.22
N ILE A 35 -17.68 -18.94 -8.71
CA ILE A 35 -17.70 -17.51 -8.34
C ILE A 35 -16.72 -17.26 -7.20
N MET A 36 -16.73 -18.09 -6.15
CA MET A 36 -15.78 -17.98 -5.03
C MET A 36 -14.32 -18.17 -5.48
N ASN A 37 -14.08 -19.08 -6.42
CA ASN A 37 -12.75 -19.26 -7.01
C ASN A 37 -12.32 -18.05 -7.86
N ALA A 38 -13.24 -17.37 -8.54
CA ALA A 38 -12.95 -16.12 -9.25
C ALA A 38 -12.59 -14.98 -8.28
N LEU A 39 -13.34 -14.84 -7.18
CA LEU A 39 -13.07 -13.87 -6.12
C LEU A 39 -11.71 -14.10 -5.47
N THR A 40 -11.42 -15.33 -5.05
CA THR A 40 -10.14 -15.72 -4.43
C THR A 40 -8.95 -15.43 -5.34
N ARG A 41 -9.05 -15.78 -6.64
CA ARG A 41 -7.98 -15.51 -7.61
C ARG A 41 -7.71 -14.01 -7.77
N LYS A 42 -8.77 -13.20 -7.75
CA LYS A 42 -8.65 -11.74 -7.83
C LYS A 42 -8.05 -11.14 -6.57
N GLU A 43 -8.43 -11.63 -5.39
CA GLU A 43 -7.85 -11.20 -4.12
C GLU A 43 -6.34 -11.50 -4.06
N ALA A 44 -5.94 -12.73 -4.43
CA ALA A 44 -4.52 -13.11 -4.49
C ALA A 44 -3.72 -12.22 -5.47
N ALA A 45 -4.30 -11.87 -6.62
CA ALA A 45 -3.65 -10.98 -7.58
C ALA A 45 -3.51 -9.54 -7.05
N VAL A 46 -4.51 -9.05 -6.30
CA VAL A 46 -4.44 -7.74 -5.64
C VAL A 46 -3.40 -7.75 -4.53
N GLU A 47 -3.35 -8.81 -3.71
CA GLU A 47 -2.34 -8.95 -2.67
C GLU A 47 -0.93 -9.00 -3.26
N GLN A 48 -0.72 -9.79 -4.32
CA GLN A 48 0.55 -9.87 -5.01
C GLN A 48 0.95 -8.52 -5.61
N TYR A 49 0.00 -7.78 -6.20
CA TYR A 49 0.24 -6.44 -6.70
C TYR A 49 0.64 -5.49 -5.58
N ILE A 50 -0.07 -5.47 -4.44
CA ILE A 50 0.26 -4.63 -3.28
C ILE A 50 1.65 -4.99 -2.75
N ARG A 51 1.96 -6.29 -2.58
CA ARG A 51 3.29 -6.76 -2.16
C ARG A 51 4.38 -6.32 -3.15
N SER A 52 4.12 -6.40 -4.45
CA SER A 52 5.08 -5.95 -5.48
C SER A 52 5.24 -4.44 -5.56
N ALA A 53 4.18 -3.68 -5.30
CA ALA A 53 4.19 -2.22 -5.30
C ALA A 53 4.82 -1.65 -4.03
N THR A 54 4.79 -2.42 -2.94
CA THR A 54 5.50 -2.13 -1.71
C THR A 54 6.92 -2.69 -1.82
N ASP A 55 7.74 -2.07 -2.68
CA ASP A 55 9.14 -2.45 -2.85
C ASP A 55 9.88 -2.34 -1.50
N PRO A 56 10.28 -3.46 -0.88
CA PRO A 56 10.96 -3.45 0.41
C PRO A 56 12.31 -2.72 0.34
N GLU A 57 12.98 -2.75 -0.82
CA GLU A 57 14.25 -2.05 -1.03
C GLU A 57 14.01 -0.54 -1.08
N PHE A 58 12.98 -0.09 -1.80
CA PHE A 58 12.59 1.32 -1.81
C PHE A 58 12.19 1.81 -0.41
N LYS A 59 11.45 0.99 0.35
CA LYS A 59 11.11 1.29 1.74
C LYS A 59 12.36 1.38 2.64
N ALA A 60 13.31 0.47 2.49
CA ALA A 60 14.58 0.50 3.22
C ALA A 60 15.39 1.75 2.86
N LEU A 61 15.43 2.12 1.58
CA LEU A 61 16.11 3.32 1.10
C LEU A 61 15.48 4.60 1.69
N LEU A 62 14.15 4.68 1.77
CA LEU A 62 13.47 5.79 2.44
C LEU A 62 13.80 5.87 3.93
N LEU A 63 13.90 4.73 4.63
CA LEU A 63 14.31 4.70 6.03
C LEU A 63 15.75 5.19 6.21
N THR A 64 16.68 4.72 5.38
CA THR A 64 18.08 5.18 5.40
C THR A 64 18.20 6.67 5.11
N ILE A 65 17.41 7.21 4.17
CA ILE A 65 17.38 8.66 3.91
C ILE A 65 16.89 9.43 5.15
N ALA A 66 15.84 8.95 5.82
CA ALA A 66 15.33 9.59 7.04
C ALA A 66 16.38 9.60 8.17
N GLU A 67 17.12 8.51 8.35
CA GLU A 67 18.24 8.43 9.30
C GLU A 67 19.33 9.46 8.96
N LYS A 68 19.77 9.50 7.70
CA LYS A 68 20.79 10.45 7.22
C LYS A 68 20.38 11.91 7.41
N ILE A 69 19.11 12.25 7.20
CA ILE A 69 18.59 13.60 7.45
C ILE A 69 18.69 13.95 8.93
N THR A 70 18.36 13.02 9.82
CA THR A 70 18.41 13.21 11.27
C THR A 70 19.86 13.40 11.76
N GLU A 71 20.80 12.60 11.24
CA GLU A 71 22.24 12.76 11.49
C GLU A 71 22.72 14.15 11.05
N ALA A 72 22.35 14.58 9.84
CA ALA A 72 22.74 15.89 9.31
C ALA A 72 22.18 17.05 10.14
N GLN A 73 20.93 16.95 10.59
CA GLN A 73 20.32 17.95 11.48
C GLN A 73 21.08 18.05 12.81
N THR A 74 21.43 16.91 13.41
CA THR A 74 22.19 16.87 14.66
C THR A 74 23.56 17.55 14.50
N LEU A 75 24.25 17.30 13.38
CA LEU A 75 25.53 17.95 13.08
C LEU A 75 25.39 19.46 12.91
N VAL A 76 24.34 19.91 12.19
CA VAL A 76 24.06 21.35 12.03
C VAL A 76 23.81 22.02 13.37
N ASP A 77 23.06 21.37 14.27
CA ASP A 77 22.78 21.91 15.59
C ASP A 77 24.03 21.96 16.48
N GLN A 78 24.90 20.95 16.39
CA GLN A 78 26.20 20.94 17.08
C GLN A 78 27.11 22.08 16.61
N GLU A 79 27.21 22.29 15.29
CA GLU A 79 28.03 23.37 14.73
C GLU A 79 27.46 24.75 15.11
N ARG A 80 26.13 24.91 15.14
CA ARG A 80 25.49 26.13 15.63
C ARG A 80 25.80 26.39 17.11
N SER A 81 25.76 25.37 17.96
CA SER A 81 26.12 25.49 19.38
C SER A 81 27.58 25.91 19.55
N LYS A 82 28.51 25.25 18.86
CA LYS A 82 29.95 25.59 18.91
C LYS A 82 30.21 27.02 18.45
N ALA A 83 29.54 27.46 17.39
CA ALA A 83 29.67 28.83 16.89
C ALA A 83 29.11 29.88 17.85
N ALA A 84 28.05 29.54 18.61
CA ALA A 84 27.51 30.39 19.66
C ALA A 84 28.47 30.49 20.86
N ASP A 85 29.04 29.37 21.28
CA ASP A 85 30.02 29.31 22.39
C ASP A 85 31.32 30.05 22.06
N ALA A 86 31.81 29.93 20.82
CA ALA A 86 33.00 30.63 20.33
C ALA A 86 32.81 32.16 20.29
N LYS A 87 31.58 32.66 20.10
CA LYS A 87 31.24 34.09 20.17
C LYS A 87 31.13 34.64 21.59
N HIS A 88 31.03 33.77 22.61
CA HIS A 88 30.88 34.16 24.02
C HIS A 88 32.18 34.09 24.84
N ARG A 89 33.31 33.72 24.22
CA ARG A 89 34.63 33.74 24.86
C ARG A 89 35.31 35.11 24.62
N PRO A 90 35.62 35.88 25.68
CA PRO A 90 36.27 37.20 25.57
C PRO A 90 37.73 37.11 25.10
#